data_AF-A0A131XB95-F1
#
_entry.id   AF-A0A131XB95-F1
#
_cell.length_a   1.000
_cell.length_b   1.000
_cell.length_c   1.000
_cell.angle_alpha   90.00
_cell.angle_beta   90.00
_cell.angle_gamma   90.00
#
_symmetry.space_group_name_H-M   'P 1'
#
loop_
_entity.id
_entity.type
_entity.pdbx_description
1 polymer ?
#
loop_
_entity_poly.entity_id
_entity_poly.type
_entity_poly.pdbx_seq_one_letter_code
_entity_poly.pdbx_strand_id
1 'polypeptide(L)'
;MAKSLRSKWKRKMRAKKRERYSVKELAKLKEMLAAAAGSSKTDVDMSDMCTVVDGKQVADRAVETSEPSVSQADGKATTEMDVDKPVRKYNPKTLRDEHGSYPVWMSQRAIRKLKAKQGRGKSRKSSSHKGIKKNKRRKSSR
;
A
#
# COMPACT_ATOMS: atom_id res chain seq x y z
N MET A 1 13.01 -29.50 -6.01
CA MET A 1 12.89 -28.12 -6.51
C MET A 1 11.45 -27.82 -6.89
N ALA A 2 10.90 -26.66 -6.49
CA ALA A 2 9.57 -26.26 -6.92
C ALA A 2 9.55 -25.90 -8.42
N LYS A 3 8.42 -26.18 -9.09
CA LYS A 3 8.22 -25.79 -10.49
C LYS A 3 8.04 -24.28 -10.59
N SER A 4 8.75 -23.64 -11.54
CA SER A 4 8.58 -22.21 -11.85
C SER A 4 7.13 -21.86 -12.21
N LEU A 5 6.70 -20.64 -11.88
CA LEU A 5 5.38 -20.09 -12.21
C LEU A 5 5.09 -20.14 -13.72
N ARG A 6 6.14 -19.94 -14.52
CA ARG A 6 6.08 -19.94 -15.99
C ARG A 6 6.27 -21.34 -16.59
N SER A 7 6.40 -22.39 -15.77
CA SER A 7 6.49 -23.76 -16.29
C SER A 7 5.25 -24.12 -17.12
N LYS A 8 5.44 -24.88 -18.21
CA LYS A 8 4.35 -25.33 -19.08
C LYS A 8 3.31 -26.13 -18.30
N TRP A 9 3.75 -26.99 -17.38
CA TRP A 9 2.87 -27.80 -16.52
C TRP A 9 1.93 -26.96 -15.65
N LYS A 10 2.47 -25.99 -14.89
CA LYS A 10 1.64 -25.12 -14.02
C LYS A 10 0.71 -24.23 -14.84
N ARG A 11 1.11 -23.81 -16.05
CA ARG A 11 0.23 -23.06 -16.96
C ARG A 11 -0.92 -23.93 -17.47
N LYS A 12 -0.64 -25.15 -17.95
CA LYS A 12 -1.66 -26.11 -18.40
C LYS A 12 -2.69 -26.42 -17.30
N MET A 13 -2.24 -26.66 -16.08
CA MET A 13 -3.14 -26.94 -14.95
C MET A 13 -3.96 -25.71 -14.54
N ARG A 14 -3.41 -24.50 -14.66
CA ARG A 14 -4.19 -23.26 -14.44
C ARG A 14 -5.22 -23.03 -15.54
N ALA A 15 -4.94 -23.37 -16.80
CA ALA A 15 -5.91 -23.27 -17.89
C ALA A 15 -7.12 -24.19 -17.63
N LYS A 16 -6.86 -25.48 -17.38
CA LYS A 16 -7.91 -26.44 -16.97
C LYS A 16 -8.70 -25.98 -15.75
N LYS A 17 -8.02 -25.36 -14.78
CA LYS A 17 -8.68 -24.76 -13.61
C LYS A 17 -9.62 -23.63 -14.04
N ARG A 18 -9.16 -22.69 -14.88
CA ARG A 18 -10.00 -21.58 -15.34
C ARG A 18 -11.25 -22.05 -16.07
N GLU A 19 -11.16 -23.08 -16.93
CA GLU A 19 -12.33 -23.67 -17.59
C GLU A 19 -13.34 -24.25 -16.60
N ARG A 20 -12.86 -24.95 -15.56
CA ARG A 20 -13.72 -25.51 -14.52
C ARG A 20 -14.41 -24.44 -13.68
N TYR A 21 -13.69 -23.38 -13.32
CA TYR A 21 -14.21 -22.33 -12.44
C TYR A 21 -14.99 -21.26 -13.21
N SER A 22 -14.72 -21.02 -14.49
CA SER A 22 -15.45 -20.03 -15.30
C SER A 22 -16.94 -20.34 -15.32
N VAL A 23 -17.33 -21.60 -15.49
CA VAL A 23 -18.75 -22.01 -15.46
C VAL A 23 -19.40 -21.71 -14.10
N LYS A 24 -18.69 -21.99 -13.01
CA LYS A 24 -19.18 -21.77 -11.64
C LYS A 24 -19.27 -20.29 -11.29
N GLU A 25 -18.27 -19.52 -11.69
CA GLU A 25 -18.21 -18.08 -11.45
C GLU A 25 -19.26 -17.36 -12.28
N LEU A 26 -19.46 -17.74 -13.55
CA LEU A 26 -20.51 -17.15 -14.40
C LEU A 26 -21.92 -17.42 -13.86
N ALA A 27 -22.20 -18.61 -13.33
CA ALA A 27 -23.50 -18.89 -12.70
C ALA A 27 -23.74 -17.96 -11.50
N LYS A 28 -22.77 -17.85 -10.59
CA LYS A 28 -22.85 -16.95 -9.42
C LYS A 28 -22.99 -15.49 -9.83
N LEU A 29 -22.25 -15.04 -10.83
CA LEU A 29 -22.34 -13.66 -11.31
C LEU A 29 -23.72 -13.36 -11.91
N LYS A 30 -24.31 -14.30 -12.65
CA LYS A 30 -25.68 -14.16 -13.16
C LYS A 30 -26.71 -14.12 -12.02
N GLU A 31 -26.56 -14.96 -11.01
CA GLU A 31 -27.40 -14.94 -9.81
C GLU A 31 -27.28 -13.60 -9.07
N MET A 32 -26.06 -13.08 -8.89
CA MET A 32 -25.83 -11.77 -8.28
C MET A 32 -26.46 -10.65 -9.09
N LEU A 33 -26.36 -10.68 -10.42
CA LEU A 33 -27.02 -9.69 -11.28
C LEU A 33 -28.54 -9.81 -11.20
N ALA A 34 -29.10 -11.01 -11.16
CA ALA A 34 -30.55 -11.20 -11.01
C ALA A 34 -31.05 -10.70 -9.64
N ALA A 35 -30.31 -10.99 -8.57
CA ALA A 35 -30.61 -10.47 -7.23
C ALA A 35 -30.48 -8.94 -7.19
N ALA A 36 -29.45 -8.38 -7.82
CA ALA A 36 -29.24 -6.94 -7.92
C ALA A 36 -30.25 -6.24 -8.82
N ALA A 37 -30.81 -6.91 -9.84
CA ALA A 37 -31.87 -6.37 -10.68
C ALA A 37 -33.24 -6.40 -9.98
N GLY A 38 -33.48 -7.40 -9.12
CA GLY A 38 -34.69 -7.48 -8.28
C GLY A 38 -34.68 -6.50 -7.10
N SER A 39 -33.50 -6.17 -6.57
CA SER A 39 -33.35 -5.05 -5.66
C SER A 39 -33.14 -3.78 -6.48
N SER A 40 -34.15 -2.92 -6.60
CA SER A 40 -34.02 -1.59 -7.23
C SER A 40 -33.10 -0.64 -6.43
N LYS A 41 -31.88 -1.05 -6.10
CA LYS A 41 -30.78 -0.15 -5.80
C LYS A 41 -30.15 0.18 -7.13
N THR A 42 -30.87 1.04 -7.85
CA THR A 42 -30.24 2.15 -8.56
C THR A 42 -29.04 2.63 -7.75
N ASP A 43 -27.95 2.89 -8.46
CA ASP A 43 -26.86 3.77 -8.04
C ASP A 43 -27.30 4.63 -6.84
N VAL A 44 -26.70 4.36 -5.67
CA VAL A 44 -26.99 5.17 -4.48
C VAL A 44 -26.53 6.56 -4.86
N ASP A 45 -27.50 7.40 -5.22
CA ASP A 45 -27.29 8.79 -5.59
C ASP A 45 -26.55 9.43 -4.40
N MET A 46 -25.24 9.63 -4.53
CA MET A 46 -24.40 10.23 -3.48
C MET A 46 -24.64 11.74 -3.39
N SER A 47 -25.88 12.19 -3.52
CA SER A 47 -26.28 13.59 -3.41
C SER A 47 -26.21 14.09 -1.96
N ASP A 48 -26.35 13.20 -0.96
CA ASP A 48 -26.38 13.57 0.46
C ASP A 48 -25.00 13.59 1.17
N MET A 49 -23.88 13.35 0.48
CA MET A 49 -22.55 13.28 1.12
C MET A 49 -21.92 14.66 1.41
N CYS A 50 -22.38 15.74 0.77
CA CYS A 50 -21.79 17.07 0.95
C CYS A 50 -22.88 18.13 1.01
N THR A 51 -23.26 18.54 2.23
CA THR A 51 -23.98 19.80 2.43
C THR A 51 -22.96 20.93 2.33
N VAL A 52 -23.03 21.70 1.25
CA VAL A 52 -22.24 22.93 1.13
C VAL A 52 -22.85 23.94 2.11
N VAL A 53 -22.16 24.19 3.22
CA VAL A 53 -22.53 25.18 4.22
C VAL A 53 -21.77 26.47 3.91
N ASP A 54 -22.50 27.59 3.82
CA ASP A 54 -21.90 28.91 3.66
C ASP A 54 -21.13 29.32 4.92
N GLY A 55 -20.01 30.03 4.76
CA GLY A 55 -19.11 30.39 5.88
C GLY A 55 -19.78 31.19 7.01
N LYS A 56 -20.90 31.86 6.75
CA LYS A 56 -21.69 32.58 7.77
C LYS A 56 -22.37 31.61 8.75
N GLN A 57 -22.91 30.50 8.27
CA GLN A 57 -23.59 29.49 9.10
C GLN A 57 -22.62 28.71 10.01
N VAL A 58 -21.34 28.61 9.63
CA VAL A 58 -20.28 28.03 10.48
C VAL A 58 -19.88 28.98 11.60
N ALA A 59 -19.84 30.29 11.31
CA ALA A 59 -19.53 31.31 12.31
C ALA A 59 -20.63 31.39 13.39
N ASP A 60 -21.90 31.35 13.00
CA ASP A 60 -23.02 31.42 13.94
C ASP A 60 -23.08 30.19 14.87
N ARG A 61 -22.81 28.98 14.35
CA ARG A 61 -22.74 27.75 15.17
C ARG A 61 -21.55 27.70 16.13
N ALA A 62 -20.42 28.31 15.76
CA ALA A 62 -19.24 28.36 16.63
C ALA A 62 -19.46 29.27 17.85
N VAL A 63 -20.37 30.24 17.75
CA VAL A 63 -20.69 31.18 18.84
C VAL A 63 -21.65 30.56 19.86
N GLU A 64 -22.47 29.58 19.49
CA GLU A 64 -23.44 28.94 20.41
C GLU A 64 -22.85 27.81 21.29
N THR A 65 -21.61 27.35 21.06
CA THR A 65 -21.04 26.19 21.78
C THR A 65 -20.15 26.55 22.98
N SER A 66 -20.10 27.83 23.39
CA SER A 66 -19.28 28.27 24.51
C SER A 66 -20.07 28.50 25.80
N GLU A 67 -20.81 27.51 26.29
CA GLU A 67 -21.15 27.39 27.73
C GLU A 67 -21.32 25.89 28.11
N PRO A 68 -20.85 25.46 29.29
CA PRO A 68 -20.52 24.07 29.58
C PRO A 68 -21.68 23.28 30.20
N SER A 69 -21.89 22.03 29.78
CA SER A 69 -22.71 21.07 30.51
C SER A 69 -21.99 19.73 30.68
N VAL A 70 -21.83 19.39 31.96
CA VAL A 70 -21.28 18.13 32.47
C VAL A 70 -22.39 17.08 32.47
N SER A 71 -22.14 15.89 31.92
CA SER A 71 -22.77 14.65 32.38
C SER A 71 -22.04 13.39 31.90
N GLN A 72 -21.92 12.44 32.82
CA GLN A 72 -21.21 11.16 32.78
C GLN A 72 -21.79 10.11 31.81
N ALA A 73 -21.00 9.03 31.67
CA ALA A 73 -21.40 7.63 31.47
C ALA A 73 -21.62 7.19 30.00
N ASP A 74 -20.78 6.29 29.49
CA ASP A 74 -20.99 4.85 29.64
C ASP A 74 -19.96 4.03 28.83
N GLY A 75 -19.64 2.85 29.36
CA GLY A 75 -18.56 2.00 28.89
C GLY A 75 -18.69 1.57 27.43
N LYS A 76 -17.61 1.81 26.69
CA LYS A 76 -17.27 1.02 25.52
C LYS A 76 -15.78 0.80 25.55
N ALA A 77 -15.37 -0.42 25.89
CA ALA A 77 -14.00 -0.90 25.73
C ALA A 77 -13.63 -0.81 24.24
N THR A 78 -13.19 0.38 23.86
CA THR A 78 -12.40 0.60 22.66
C THR A 78 -11.11 -0.18 22.88
N THR A 79 -10.78 -1.04 21.93
CA THR A 79 -9.41 -1.54 21.76
C THR A 79 -8.49 -0.34 21.64
N GLU A 80 -8.04 0.14 22.79
CA GLU A 80 -7.01 1.14 22.98
C GLU A 80 -5.73 0.46 22.52
N MET A 81 -5.36 0.72 21.26
CA MET A 81 -4.05 0.35 20.77
C MET A 81 -3.06 1.13 21.64
N ASP A 82 -2.11 0.43 22.24
CA ASP A 82 -0.99 0.97 23.01
C ASP A 82 -0.19 1.98 22.15
N VAL A 83 -0.63 3.25 22.12
CA VAL A 83 0.02 4.38 21.43
C VAL A 83 1.01 5.11 22.36
N ASP A 84 1.12 4.69 23.62
CA ASP A 84 1.98 5.35 24.62
C ASP A 84 3.47 5.07 24.45
N LYS A 85 3.85 4.25 23.45
CA LYS A 85 5.26 4.10 23.08
C LYS A 85 5.70 5.39 22.38
N PRO A 86 6.71 6.10 22.91
CA PRO A 86 7.22 7.30 22.26
C PRO A 86 7.60 6.92 20.83
N VAL A 87 7.01 7.62 19.85
CA VAL A 87 7.33 7.44 18.44
C VAL A 87 8.84 7.64 18.30
N ARG A 88 9.56 6.54 18.05
CA ARG A 88 11.02 6.57 17.93
C ARG A 88 11.40 7.64 16.90
N LYS A 89 12.24 8.59 17.30
CA LYS A 89 12.68 9.69 16.44
C LYS A 89 13.75 9.16 15.50
N TYR A 90 13.39 8.99 14.22
CA TYR A 90 14.32 8.53 13.19
C TYR A 90 14.89 9.71 12.41
N ASN A 91 16.19 9.63 12.08
CA ASN A 91 16.81 10.54 11.12
C ASN A 91 16.25 10.30 9.70
N PRO A 92 15.71 11.31 8.98
CA PRO A 92 15.05 11.08 7.68
C PRO A 92 16.00 10.59 6.57
N LYS A 93 17.31 10.89 6.67
CA LYS A 93 18.32 10.53 5.66
C LYS A 93 18.91 9.13 5.86
N THR A 94 19.09 8.71 7.11
CA THR A 94 19.72 7.43 7.46
C THR A 94 18.69 6.40 7.94
N LEU A 95 17.49 6.84 8.31
CA LEU A 95 16.41 6.09 8.91
C LEU A 95 16.90 5.28 10.12
N ARG A 96 17.74 5.90 10.94
CA ARG A 96 18.31 5.33 12.16
C ARG A 96 17.80 6.09 13.39
N ASP A 97 17.60 5.33 14.46
CA ASP A 97 17.34 5.81 15.81
C ASP A 97 18.58 6.51 16.42
N GLU A 98 18.39 7.13 17.57
CA GLU A 98 19.46 7.73 18.40
C GLU A 98 20.58 6.71 18.74
N HIS A 99 20.20 5.45 18.98
CA HIS A 99 21.13 4.36 19.23
C HIS A 99 21.74 3.73 17.96
N GLY A 100 21.51 4.31 16.78
CA GLY A 100 22.05 3.81 15.50
C GLY A 100 21.34 2.58 14.93
N SER A 101 20.28 2.11 15.59
CA SER A 101 19.42 0.99 15.15
C SER A 101 18.48 1.41 14.02
N TYR A 102 18.10 0.46 13.17
CA TYR A 102 17.08 0.66 12.13
C TYR A 102 15.69 0.28 12.66
N PRO A 103 14.60 0.88 12.12
CA PRO A 103 13.24 0.50 12.47
C PRO A 103 12.98 -1.00 12.27
N VAL A 104 12.16 -1.60 13.13
CA VAL A 104 11.85 -3.05 13.10
C VAL A 104 11.20 -3.49 11.79
N TRP A 105 10.39 -2.63 11.17
CA TRP A 105 9.77 -2.90 9.87
C TRP A 105 10.78 -2.91 8.71
N MET A 106 11.98 -2.38 8.92
CA MET A 106 13.02 -2.31 7.90
C MET A 106 13.80 -3.63 7.82
N SER A 107 13.48 -4.46 6.83
CA SER A 107 14.18 -5.74 6.63
C SER A 107 15.70 -5.57 6.38
N GLN A 108 16.49 -6.59 6.75
CA GLN A 108 17.94 -6.62 6.50
C GLN A 108 18.32 -6.35 5.03
N ARG A 109 17.48 -6.79 4.07
CA ARG A 109 17.69 -6.53 2.64
C ARG A 109 17.49 -5.05 2.30
N ALA A 110 16.49 -4.39 2.89
CA ALA A 110 16.26 -2.96 2.72
C ALA A 110 17.44 -2.16 3.29
N ILE A 111 17.95 -2.53 4.47
CA ILE A 111 19.13 -1.92 5.08
C ILE A 111 20.36 -2.02 4.16
N ARG A 112 20.63 -3.21 3.59
CA ARG A 112 21.75 -3.42 2.65
C ARG A 112 21.60 -2.57 1.38
N LYS A 113 20.39 -2.44 0.82
CA LYS A 113 20.12 -1.59 -0.35
C LYS A 113 20.35 -0.11 -0.05
N LEU A 114 19.91 0.37 1.12
CA LEU A 114 20.10 1.76 1.54
C LEU A 114 21.59 2.09 1.70
N LYS A 115 22.35 1.22 2.40
CA LYS A 115 23.81 1.35 2.54
C LYS A 115 24.51 1.36 1.18
N ALA A 116 24.12 0.49 0.26
CA ALA A 116 24.67 0.46 -1.10
C ALA A 116 24.39 1.76 -1.87
N LYS A 117 23.19 2.35 -1.75
CA LYS A 117 22.87 3.64 -2.39
C LYS A 117 23.73 4.78 -1.84
N GLN A 118 23.93 4.84 -0.52
CA GLN A 118 24.77 5.86 0.13
C GLN A 118 26.26 5.71 -0.23
N GLY A 119 26.78 4.48 -0.32
CA GLY A 119 28.18 4.22 -0.70
C GLY A 119 28.53 4.55 -2.15
N ARG A 120 27.55 4.56 -3.07
CA ARG A 120 27.76 4.86 -4.50
C ARG A 120 28.15 6.32 -4.78
N GLY A 121 27.93 7.24 -3.83
CA GLY A 121 28.38 8.63 -3.97
C GLY A 121 29.90 8.79 -3.82
N LYS A 122 30.56 7.93 -3.03
CA LYS A 122 32.00 8.03 -2.75
C LYS A 122 32.88 7.40 -3.83
N SER A 123 32.44 6.30 -4.46
CA SER A 123 33.22 5.61 -5.50
C SER A 123 33.09 6.19 -6.91
N ARG A 124 32.13 7.09 -7.16
CA ARG A 124 31.97 7.74 -8.48
C ARG A 124 32.91 8.91 -8.71
N LYS A 125 33.61 9.41 -7.68
CA LYS A 125 34.63 10.45 -7.81
C LYS A 125 36.00 9.92 -8.28
N SER A 126 36.22 8.60 -8.27
CA SER A 126 37.52 8.01 -8.61
C SER A 126 37.58 7.37 -10.01
N SER A 127 36.51 7.39 -10.81
CA SER A 127 36.52 6.81 -12.16
C SER A 127 36.69 7.83 -13.30
N SER A 128 37.41 8.92 -13.04
CA SER A 128 38.02 9.75 -14.10
C SER A 128 39.42 9.23 -14.43
N HIS A 129 39.50 7.98 -14.91
CA HIS A 129 40.68 7.52 -15.64
C HIS A 129 40.34 6.43 -16.66
N LYS A 130 40.31 6.89 -17.92
CA LYS A 130 40.58 6.19 -19.19
C LYS A 130 40.06 4.75 -19.40
N GLY A 131 39.00 4.68 -20.20
CA GLY A 131 38.97 3.97 -21.49
C GLY A 131 39.58 2.57 -21.57
N ILE A 132 38.74 1.54 -21.42
CA ILE A 132 38.95 0.25 -22.10
C ILE A 132 37.60 -0.18 -22.70
N LYS A 133 37.40 0.14 -23.99
CA LYS A 133 36.30 -0.41 -24.79
C LYS A 133 36.60 -1.90 -25.04
N LYS A 134 36.02 -2.82 -24.27
CA LYS A 134 36.09 -4.24 -24.60
C LYS A 134 35.04 -4.57 -25.68
N ASN A 135 35.54 -4.87 -26.87
CA ASN A 135 34.79 -5.21 -28.07
C ASN A 135 33.80 -6.36 -27.85
N LYS A 136 32.57 -6.13 -28.32
CA LYS A 136 31.49 -7.11 -28.42
C LYS A 136 31.80 -8.05 -29.58
N ARG A 137 32.41 -9.23 -29.30
CA ARG A 137 32.54 -10.30 -30.31
C ARG A 137 31.14 -10.80 -30.66
N ARG A 138 30.63 -10.36 -31.80
CA ARG A 138 29.50 -10.98 -32.51
C ARG A 138 29.96 -12.40 -32.86
N LYS A 139 29.42 -13.43 -32.21
CA LYS A 139 29.51 -14.79 -32.76
C LYS A 139 28.51 -14.87 -33.91
N SER A 140 29.06 -14.92 -35.11
CA SER A 140 28.36 -15.18 -36.36
C SER A 140 27.73 -16.57 -36.36
N SER A 141 26.66 -16.67 -37.13
CA SER A 141 25.92 -17.85 -37.55
C SER A 141 26.77 -19.08 -37.88
N ARG A 142 26.28 -20.24 -37.45
CA ARG A 142 26.12 -21.46 -38.25
C ARG A 142 24.97 -22.26 -37.68
#